data_AF-A0A086MIH0-F1
#
_entry.id   AF-A0A086MIH0-F1
#
_cell.length_a   1.000
_cell.length_b   1.000
_cell.length_c   1.000
_cell.angle_alpha   90.00
_cell.angle_beta   90.00
_cell.angle_gamma   90.00
#
_symmetry.space_group_name_H-M   'P 1'
#
loop_
_entity.id
_entity.type
_entity.pdbx_description
1 polymer ?
#
loop_
_entity_poly.entity_id
_entity_poly.type
_entity_poly.pdbx_seq_one_letter_code
_entity_poly.pdbx_strand_id
1 'polypeptide(L)'
;MREQRPNKLSARQREALYDRLRARRRTKETLEQIGNDFGVSYQAVCYHAKRLPPSIKFKPARRQVDEGEVLRLYGIHMNQGTVAEILGIPTRTISNMIARMEWKAAA
;
A
#
# COMPACT_ATOMS: atom_id res chain seq x y z
N MET A 1 20.66 -28.74 -20.59
CA MET A 1 21.59 -27.61 -20.82
C MET A 1 21.06 -26.40 -20.07
N ARG A 2 21.81 -25.79 -19.14
CA ARG A 2 21.36 -24.57 -18.44
C ARG A 2 21.60 -23.37 -19.36
N GLU A 3 20.52 -22.81 -19.92
CA GLU A 3 20.56 -21.53 -20.64
C GLU A 3 21.15 -20.44 -19.73
N GLN A 4 22.35 -19.98 -20.07
CA GLN A 4 22.97 -18.81 -19.43
C GLN A 4 22.28 -17.55 -19.97
N ARG A 5 21.22 -17.12 -19.30
CA ARG A 5 20.65 -15.78 -19.53
C ARG A 5 21.68 -14.71 -19.12
N PRO A 6 21.87 -13.64 -19.91
CA PRO A 6 22.87 -12.61 -19.61
C PRO A 6 22.56 -11.89 -18.29
N ASN A 7 23.52 -11.88 -17.36
CA ASN A 7 23.39 -11.22 -16.05
C ASN A 7 23.60 -9.70 -16.09
N LYS A 8 23.98 -9.12 -17.23
CA LYS A 8 24.29 -7.68 -17.36
C LYS A 8 23.24 -7.00 -18.24
N LEU A 9 22.40 -6.18 -17.62
CA LEU A 9 21.51 -5.23 -18.30
C LEU A 9 22.30 -3.98 -18.69
N SER A 10 22.06 -3.45 -19.88
CA SER A 10 22.55 -2.13 -20.27
C SER A 10 21.94 -1.04 -19.38
N ALA A 11 22.56 0.15 -19.34
CA ALA A 11 22.06 1.27 -18.54
C ALA A 11 20.59 1.60 -18.87
N ARG A 12 20.24 1.60 -20.15
CA ARG A 12 18.88 1.85 -20.65
C ARG A 12 17.89 0.74 -20.26
N GLN A 13 18.30 -0.52 -20.32
CA GLN A 13 17.45 -1.63 -19.89
C GLN A 13 17.23 -1.63 -18.37
N ARG A 14 18.24 -1.27 -17.60
CA ARG A 14 18.16 -1.15 -16.14
C ARG A 14 17.22 -0.03 -15.71
N GLU A 15 17.23 1.10 -16.42
CA GLU A 15 16.29 2.20 -16.18
C GLU A 15 14.84 1.77 -16.46
N ALA A 16 14.59 1.16 -17.62
CA ALA A 16 13.28 0.60 -17.96
C ALA A 16 12.81 -0.50 -16.97
N LEU A 17 13.74 -1.31 -16.45
CA LEU A 17 13.46 -2.29 -15.40
C LEU A 17 12.99 -1.59 -14.10
N TYR A 18 13.67 -0.51 -13.70
CA TYR A 18 13.30 0.24 -12.51
C TYR A 18 11.95 0.94 -12.65
N ASP A 19 11.60 1.46 -13.82
CA ASP A 19 10.28 2.04 -14.07
C ASP A 19 9.17 0.99 -13.93
N ARG A 20 9.36 -0.21 -14.51
CA ARG A 20 8.45 -1.35 -14.35
C ARG A 20 8.30 -1.78 -12.89
N LEU A 21 9.40 -1.82 -12.13
CA LEU A 21 9.42 -2.17 -10.70
C LEU A 21 8.83 -1.10 -9.79
N ARG A 22 8.74 0.15 -10.24
CA ARG A 22 8.04 1.25 -9.56
C ARG A 22 6.55 1.28 -9.89
N ALA A 23 6.18 1.00 -11.14
CA ALA A 23 4.81 1.09 -11.63
C ALA A 23 3.91 -0.08 -11.19
N ARG A 24 4.47 -1.27 -10.94
CA ARG A 24 3.69 -2.46 -10.56
C ARG A 24 3.87 -2.85 -9.09
N ARG A 25 2.87 -3.51 -8.52
CA ARG A 25 3.02 -4.16 -7.20
C ARG A 25 4.11 -5.21 -7.27
N ARG A 26 5.01 -5.21 -6.28
CA ARG A 26 6.13 -6.17 -6.18
C ARG A 26 5.68 -7.52 -5.64
N THR A 27 4.79 -8.22 -6.35
CA THR A 27 4.42 -9.61 -6.06
C THR A 27 5.42 -10.55 -6.74
N LYS A 28 5.56 -11.79 -6.22
CA LYS A 28 6.43 -12.81 -6.81
C LYS A 28 6.14 -13.00 -8.31
N GLU A 29 4.88 -13.19 -8.66
CA GLU A 29 4.42 -13.36 -10.05
C GLU A 29 4.81 -12.18 -10.95
N THR A 30 4.63 -10.95 -10.46
CA THR A 30 5.01 -9.74 -11.21
C THR A 30 6.52 -9.65 -11.42
N LEU A 31 7.33 -10.02 -10.42
CA LEU A 31 8.79 -10.02 -10.56
C LEU A 31 9.29 -11.11 -11.51
N GLU A 32 8.63 -12.27 -11.55
CA GLU A 32 8.92 -13.34 -12.52
C GLU A 32 8.57 -12.91 -13.96
N GLN A 33 7.41 -12.27 -14.16
CA GLN A 33 7.03 -11.70 -15.45
C GLN A 33 8.01 -10.62 -15.91
N ILE A 34 8.39 -9.69 -15.03
CA ILE A 34 9.40 -8.66 -15.33
C ILE A 34 10.75 -9.34 -15.68
N GLY A 35 11.11 -10.43 -15.00
CA GLY A 35 12.32 -11.18 -15.35
C GLY A 35 12.28 -11.72 -16.77
N ASN A 36 11.16 -12.33 -17.16
CA ASN A 36 10.96 -12.85 -18.50
C ASN A 36 10.96 -11.74 -19.57
N ASP A 37 10.29 -10.62 -19.32
CA ASP A 37 10.25 -9.48 -20.25
C ASP A 37 11.65 -8.88 -20.54
N PHE A 38 12.53 -8.90 -19.53
CA PHE A 38 13.88 -8.35 -19.63
C PHE A 38 14.96 -9.41 -19.89
N GLY A 39 14.58 -10.68 -20.05
CA GLY A 39 15.50 -11.80 -20.27
C GLY A 39 16.44 -12.07 -19.09
N VAL A 40 16.05 -11.72 -17.87
CA VAL A 40 16.85 -11.86 -16.65
C VAL A 40 16.25 -12.86 -15.67
N SER A 41 17.08 -13.41 -14.79
CA SER A 41 16.61 -14.33 -13.75
C SER A 41 15.79 -13.61 -12.68
N TYR A 42 14.84 -14.33 -12.06
CA TYR A 42 14.08 -13.82 -10.92
C TYR A 42 14.98 -13.29 -9.78
N GLN A 43 16.13 -13.94 -9.55
CA GLN A 43 17.12 -13.49 -8.57
C GLN A 43 17.70 -12.12 -8.91
N ALA A 44 18.03 -11.88 -10.19
CA ALA A 44 18.52 -10.59 -10.65
C ALA A 44 17.44 -9.50 -10.51
N VAL A 45 16.18 -9.80 -10.84
CA VAL A 45 15.06 -8.86 -10.63
C VAL A 45 14.88 -8.54 -9.15
N CYS A 46 14.92 -9.54 -8.27
CA CYS A 46 14.84 -9.34 -6.81
C CYS A 46 15.99 -8.46 -6.30
N TYR A 47 17.21 -8.65 -6.80
CA TYR A 47 18.36 -7.84 -6.46
C TYR A 47 18.13 -6.36 -6.83
N HIS A 48 17.61 -6.10 -8.03
CA HIS A 48 17.27 -4.74 -8.48
C HIS A 48 16.09 -4.14 -7.72
N ALA A 49 15.07 -4.93 -7.40
CA ALA A 49 13.90 -4.49 -6.64
C ALA A 49 14.23 -4.06 -5.20
N LYS A 50 15.20 -4.71 -4.55
CA LYS A 50 15.69 -4.35 -3.21
C LYS A 50 16.41 -3.00 -3.16
N ARG A 51 17.02 -2.57 -4.27
CA ARG A 51 17.74 -1.28 -4.38
C ARG A 51 16.81 -0.08 -4.60
N LEU A 52 15.55 -0.35 -4.95
CA LEU A 52 14.54 0.69 -5.05
C LEU A 52 13.93 0.93 -3.68
N PRO A 53 13.67 2.20 -3.29
CA PRO A 53 12.89 2.47 -2.08
C PRO A 53 11.59 1.66 -2.14
N PRO A 54 11.09 1.15 -1.00
CA PRO A 54 9.85 0.38 -0.98
C PRO A 54 8.79 1.19 -1.72
N SER A 55 8.29 0.63 -2.83
CA SER A 55 7.27 1.27 -3.67
C SER A 55 6.19 1.74 -2.72
N ILE A 56 5.90 3.06 -2.76
CA ILE A 56 4.90 3.79 -1.97
C ILE A 56 3.96 2.80 -1.29
N LYS A 57 4.12 2.67 0.04
CA LYS A 57 3.29 1.79 0.88
C LYS A 57 1.88 1.85 0.34
N PHE A 58 1.37 0.72 -0.17
CA PHE A 58 -0.05 0.57 -0.42
C PHE A 58 -0.71 0.82 0.93
N LYS A 59 -1.11 2.06 1.18
CA LYS A 59 -2.08 2.36 2.21
C LYS A 59 -3.35 1.74 1.62
N PRO A 60 -3.89 0.65 2.19
CA PRO A 60 -5.21 0.21 1.76
C PRO A 60 -6.09 1.46 1.79
N ALA A 61 -6.86 1.67 0.71
CA ALA A 61 -7.80 2.78 0.65
C ALA A 61 -8.55 2.77 1.97
N ARG A 62 -8.24 3.72 2.86
CA ARG A 62 -8.94 3.84 4.12
C ARG A 62 -10.38 4.02 3.67
N ARG A 63 -11.26 3.11 4.07
CA ARG A 63 -12.70 3.32 3.95
C ARG A 63 -12.91 4.72 4.50
N GLN A 64 -13.24 5.68 3.63
CA GLN A 64 -13.46 7.05 4.04
C GLN A 64 -14.77 6.99 4.81
N VAL A 65 -14.64 6.80 6.13
CA VAL A 65 -15.76 6.91 7.04
C VAL A 65 -15.96 8.40 7.24
N ASP A 66 -17.17 8.86 6.98
CA ASP A 66 -17.53 10.25 7.12
C ASP A 66 -17.46 10.66 8.61
N GLU A 67 -16.74 11.75 8.89
CA GLU A 67 -16.58 12.27 10.25
C GLU A 67 -17.94 12.71 10.83
N GLY A 68 -18.87 13.19 9.97
CA GLY A 68 -20.21 13.58 10.36
C GLY A 68 -21.10 12.40 10.74
N GLU A 69 -21.02 11.29 10.02
CA GLU A 69 -21.76 10.06 10.35
C GLU A 69 -21.33 9.47 11.70
N VAL A 70 -20.03 9.50 12.01
CA VAL A 70 -19.50 9.07 13.32
C VAL A 70 -20.06 9.93 14.45
N LEU A 71 -20.04 11.26 14.29
CA LEU A 71 -20.60 12.17 15.30
C LEU A 71 -22.09 11.95 15.51
N ARG A 72 -22.84 11.79 14.41
CA ARG A 72 -24.29 11.56 14.48
C ARG A 72 -24.61 10.28 15.24
N LEU A 73 -23.94 9.18 14.92
CA LEU A 73 -24.14 7.89 15.60
C LEU A 73 -23.65 7.94 17.05
N TYR A 74 -22.54 8.63 17.32
CA TYR A 74 -22.04 8.79 18.69
C TYR A 74 -22.96 9.67 19.55
N GLY A 75 -23.56 10.72 18.99
CA GLY A 75 -24.57 11.52 19.69
C GLY A 75 -25.85 10.76 20.03
N ILE A 76 -26.22 9.76 19.23
CA ILE A 76 -27.41 8.92 19.45
C ILE A 76 -27.14 7.80 20.47
N HIS A 77 -26.03 7.07 20.29
CA HIS A 77 -25.75 5.87 21.08
C HIS A 77 -24.86 6.12 22.30
N MET A 78 -24.10 7.22 22.32
CA MET A 78 -23.10 7.59 23.34
C MET A 78 -22.06 6.49 23.66
N ASN A 79 -21.93 5.47 22.81
CA ASN A 79 -21.03 4.35 23.00
C ASN A 79 -20.20 4.10 21.73
N GLN A 80 -18.89 4.26 21.85
CA GLN A 80 -17.94 4.08 20.74
C GLN A 80 -17.91 2.63 20.22
N GLY A 81 -18.17 1.63 21.07
CA GLY A 81 -18.22 0.22 20.69
C GLY A 81 -19.39 -0.06 19.73
N THR A 82 -20.58 0.42 20.05
CA THR A 82 -21.77 0.27 19.20
C THR A 82 -21.60 0.99 17.85
N VAL A 83 -21.01 2.18 17.85
CA VAL A 83 -20.72 2.92 16.60
C VAL A 83 -19.69 2.19 15.74
N ALA A 84 -18.68 1.59 16.37
CA ALA A 84 -17.67 0.77 15.70
C ALA A 84 -18.29 -0.46 15.03
N GLU A 85 -19.24 -1.12 15.70
CA GLU A 85 -19.99 -2.25 15.14
C GLU A 85 -20.88 -1.82 13.96
N ILE A 86 -21.64 -0.73 14.09
CA ILE A 86 -22.52 -0.21 13.03
C ILE A 86 -21.71 0.16 11.76
N LEU A 87 -20.57 0.81 11.93
CA LEU A 87 -19.73 1.27 10.82
C LEU A 87 -18.73 0.21 10.33
N GLY A 88 -18.64 -0.93 11.03
CA GLY A 88 -17.70 -2.00 10.73
C GLY A 88 -16.24 -1.53 10.73
N ILE A 89 -15.88 -0.63 11.66
CA ILE A 89 -14.51 -0.12 11.82
C ILE A 89 -14.02 -0.29 13.25
N PRO A 90 -12.70 -0.35 13.49
CA PRO A 90 -12.17 -0.52 14.85
C PRO A 90 -12.58 0.63 15.78
N THR A 91 -12.93 0.33 17.03
CA THR A 91 -13.25 1.33 18.07
C THR A 91 -12.15 2.37 18.24
N ARG A 92 -10.88 1.96 18.11
CA ARG A 92 -9.72 2.88 18.12
C ARG A 92 -9.78 3.94 17.02
N THR A 93 -10.35 3.61 15.86
CA THR A 93 -10.58 4.57 14.77
C THR A 93 -11.62 5.60 15.17
N ILE A 94 -12.72 5.19 15.81
CA ILE A 94 -13.75 6.08 16.36
C ILE A 94 -13.17 7.02 17.42
N SER A 95 -12.40 6.50 18.39
CA SER A 95 -11.77 7.36 19.42
C SER A 95 -10.83 8.40 18.81
N ASN A 96 -10.02 8.01 17.83
CA ASN A 96 -9.14 8.94 17.12
C ASN A 96 -9.93 10.00 16.34
N MET A 97 -11.06 9.63 15.75
CA MET A 97 -11.93 10.57 15.02
C MET A 97 -12.58 11.55 15.98
N ILE A 98 -13.17 11.09 17.10
CA ILE A 98 -13.78 11.95 18.13
C ILE A 98 -12.75 12.93 18.68
N ALA A 99 -11.59 12.44 19.11
CA ALA A 99 -10.52 13.31 19.61
C ALA A 99 -10.11 14.37 18.57
N ARG A 100 -9.95 13.98 17.30
CA ARG A 100 -9.61 14.94 16.22
C ARG A 100 -10.70 16.01 16.02
N MET A 101 -11.97 15.67 16.23
CA MET A 101 -13.10 16.59 16.08
C MET A 101 -13.23 17.55 17.26
N GLU A 102 -13.00 17.08 18.50
CA GLU A 102 -12.97 17.94 19.70
C GLU A 102 -11.88 19.01 19.59
N TRP A 103 -10.69 18.64 19.10
CA TRP A 103 -9.62 19.60 18.84
C TRP A 103 -9.97 20.64 17.77
N LYS A 104 -10.79 20.29 16.77
CA LYS A 104 -11.27 21.25 15.75
C LYS A 104 -12.37 22.18 16.29
N ALA A 105 -13.17 21.72 17.24
CA ALA A 105 -14.25 22.52 17.83
C ALA A 105 -13.74 23.52 18.89
N ALA A 106 -12.56 23.29 19.45
CA ALA A 106 -11.91 24.13 20.45
C ALA A 106 -10.93 25.19 19.86
N ALA A 107 -10.79 25.25 18.54
CA ALA A 107 -9.93 26.18 17.81
C ALA A 107 -10.77 27.22 17.06
#